data_AF-P03859-F1
#
_entry.id   AF-P03859-F1
#
_cell.length_a   1.000
_cell.length_b   1.000
_cell.length_c   1.000
_cell.angle_alpha   90.00
_cell.angle_beta   90.00
_cell.angle_gamma   90.00
#
_symmetry.space_group_name_H-M   'P 1'
#
loop_
_entity.id
_entity.type
_entity.pdbx_description
1 polymer ?
#
loop_
_entity_poly.entity_id
_entity_poly.type
_entity_poly.pdbx_seq_one_letter_code
_entity_poly.pdbx_strand_id
1 'polypeptide(L)'
;MKGLVRYMLHMDDPNKFKYQKEDMIVYGGVDVDELLKKTTTDRYKLIKEMIEFIDEQGIVEFKSLMDYAMKFKFDDWFPLLCDNSAYVIQEYIKSNRYKSDR
;
A
#
# COMPACT_ATOMS: atom_id res chain seq x y z
N MET A 1 19.33 -5.18 -6.89
CA MET A 1 19.38 -3.71 -6.81
C MET A 1 18.26 -3.12 -5.93
N LYS A 2 16.99 -3.49 -6.09
CA LYS A 2 15.85 -3.02 -5.26
C LYS A 2 16.14 -2.99 -3.75
N GLY A 3 16.63 -4.09 -3.16
CA GLY A 3 16.95 -4.14 -1.72
C GLY A 3 18.02 -3.13 -1.29
N LEU A 4 19.00 -2.84 -2.15
CA LEU A 4 20.05 -1.84 -1.86
C LEU A 4 19.48 -0.43 -1.84
N VAL A 5 18.60 -0.09 -2.79
CA VAL A 5 17.93 1.22 -2.84
C VAL A 5 17.07 1.43 -1.59
N ARG A 6 16.29 0.42 -1.20
CA ARG A 6 15.48 0.47 0.04
C ARG A 6 16.35 0.64 1.28
N TYR A 7 17.49 -0.04 1.32
CA TYR A 7 18.47 0.10 2.40
C TYR A 7 19.05 1.53 2.45
N MET A 8 19.43 2.12 1.31
CA MET A 8 19.92 3.50 1.26
C MET A 8 18.88 4.53 1.73
N LEU A 9 17.60 4.27 1.45
CA LEU A 9 16.48 5.11 1.92
C LEU A 9 16.02 4.77 3.35
N HIS A 10 16.58 3.73 3.98
CA HIS A 10 16.16 3.19 5.27
C HIS A 10 14.65 2.84 5.33
N MET A 11 14.05 2.37 4.23
CA MET A 11 12.60 2.10 4.16
C MET A 11 12.16 0.96 5.09
N ASP A 12 13.05 0.01 5.37
CA ASP A 12 12.75 -1.24 6.06
C ASP A 12 13.10 -1.24 7.56
N ASP A 13 13.75 -0.18 8.08
CA ASP A 13 14.18 -0.11 9.49
C ASP A 13 13.45 1.03 10.23
N PRO A 14 12.55 0.72 11.17
CA PRO A 14 11.79 1.74 11.89
C PRO A 14 12.66 2.59 12.84
N ASN A 15 13.86 2.12 13.20
CA ASN A 15 14.75 2.82 14.12
C ASN A 15 15.68 3.82 13.42
N LYS A 16 15.64 3.89 12.08
CA LYS A 16 16.48 4.78 11.29
C LYS A 16 15.68 5.94 10.71
N PHE A 17 16.36 7.06 10.51
CA PHE A 17 15.81 8.19 9.77
C PHE A 17 15.54 7.78 8.31
N LYS A 18 14.30 7.95 7.85
CA LYS A 18 13.87 7.64 6.48
C LYS A 18 14.22 8.80 5.56
N TYR A 19 15.08 8.55 4.57
CA TYR A 19 15.43 9.55 3.57
C TYR A 19 14.35 9.63 2.50
N GLN A 20 14.12 10.84 1.98
CA GLN A 20 13.24 11.01 0.84
C GLN A 20 13.96 10.55 -0.42
N LYS A 21 13.21 10.02 -1.38
CA LYS A 21 13.77 9.56 -2.66
C LYS A 21 14.41 10.74 -3.41
N GLU A 22 13.85 11.93 -3.26
CA GLU A 22 14.31 13.17 -3.88
C GLU A 22 15.71 13.59 -3.40
N ASP A 23 16.13 13.11 -2.23
CA ASP A 23 17.47 13.36 -1.68
C ASP A 23 18.54 12.41 -2.27
N MET A 24 18.12 11.37 -3.01
CA MET A 24 19.03 10.37 -3.57
C MET A 24 19.67 10.91 -4.87
N ILE A 25 21.01 11.02 -4.85
CA ILE A 25 21.78 11.28 -6.07
C ILE A 25 22.02 9.96 -6.80
N VAL A 26 21.51 9.87 -8.02
CA VAL A 26 21.58 8.66 -8.84
C VAL A 26 22.60 8.84 -9.97
N TYR A 27 23.52 7.88 -10.10
CA TYR A 27 24.48 7.82 -11.21
C TYR A 27 24.16 6.68 -12.17
N GLY A 28 24.56 6.80 -13.44
CA GLY A 28 24.47 5.72 -14.43
C GLY A 28 23.09 5.50 -15.06
N GLY A 29 22.15 6.44 -14.91
CA GLY A 29 20.84 6.38 -15.57
C GLY A 29 19.89 5.31 -15.01
N VAL A 30 20.11 4.89 -13.75
CA VAL A 30 19.24 3.92 -13.07
C VAL A 30 17.88 4.55 -12.77
N ASP A 31 16.80 3.89 -13.19
CA ASP A 31 15.44 4.28 -12.79
C ASP A 31 15.13 3.75 -11.38
N VAL A 32 15.22 4.64 -10.40
CA VAL A 32 14.92 4.33 -8.99
C VAL A 32 13.43 4.02 -8.79
N ASP A 33 12.53 4.65 -9.55
CA ASP A 33 11.09 4.38 -9.45
C ASP A 33 10.79 2.95 -9.88
N GLU A 34 11.34 2.53 -11.01
CA GLU A 34 11.17 1.16 -11.48
C GLU A 34 11.69 0.14 -10.46
N LEU A 35 12.81 0.42 -9.80
CA LEU A 35 13.37 -0.44 -8.76
C LEU A 35 12.50 -0.47 -7.50
N LEU A 36 11.85 0.64 -7.14
CA LEU A 36 11.00 0.72 -5.95
C LEU A 36 9.57 0.25 -6.21
N LYS A 37 9.14 0.11 -7.47
CA LYS A 37 7.81 -0.42 -7.82
C LYS A 37 7.53 -1.72 -7.07
N LYS A 38 6.33 -1.79 -6.50
CA LYS A 38 5.83 -2.98 -5.82
C LYS A 38 5.67 -4.11 -6.83
N THR A 39 6.19 -5.30 -6.50
CA THR A 39 6.00 -6.47 -7.37
C THR A 39 4.53 -6.91 -7.34
N THR A 40 4.11 -7.71 -8.32
CA THR A 40 2.75 -8.30 -8.32
C THR A 40 2.48 -9.07 -7.01
N THR A 41 3.46 -9.82 -6.52
CA THR A 41 3.36 -10.55 -5.25
C THR A 41 3.19 -9.62 -4.06
N ASP A 42 3.91 -8.50 -4.02
CA ASP A 42 3.76 -7.49 -2.95
C ASP A 42 2.36 -6.88 -2.97
N ARG A 43 1.82 -6.59 -4.16
CA ARG A 43 0.46 -6.06 -4.30
C ARG A 43 -0.59 -7.01 -3.75
N TYR A 44 -0.50 -8.31 -4.03
CA TYR A 44 -1.46 -9.28 -3.48
C TYR A 44 -1.37 -9.41 -1.96
N LYS A 45 -0.18 -9.30 -1.37
CA LYS A 45 -0.03 -9.29 0.09
C LYS A 45 -0.71 -8.07 0.72
N LEU A 46 -0.57 -6.89 0.11
CA LEU A 46 -1.23 -5.67 0.59
C LEU A 46 -2.75 -5.70 0.38
N ILE A 47 -3.24 -6.26 -0.74
CA ILE A 47 -4.68 -6.48 -0.95
C ILE A 47 -5.22 -7.42 0.12
N LYS A 48 -4.51 -8.51 0.42
CA LYS A 48 -4.87 -9.43 1.51
C LYS A 48 -4.91 -8.69 2.85
N GLU A 49 -3.90 -7.89 3.17
CA GLU A 49 -3.84 -7.10 4.42
C GLU A 49 -5.04 -6.14 4.54
N MET A 50 -5.41 -5.46 3.44
CA MET A 50 -6.59 -4.60 3.42
C MET A 50 -7.89 -5.39 3.64
N ILE A 51 -8.02 -6.58 3.03
CA ILE A 51 -9.19 -7.45 3.22
C ILE A 51 -9.31 -7.91 4.68
N GLU A 52 -8.23 -8.38 5.28
CA GLU A 52 -8.19 -8.78 6.69
C GLU A 52 -8.58 -7.61 7.60
N PHE A 53 -8.04 -6.41 7.33
CA PHE A 53 -8.39 -5.19 8.07
C PHE A 53 -9.86 -4.79 7.92
N ILE A 54 -10.44 -4.92 6.72
CA ILE A 54 -11.86 -4.64 6.46
C ILE A 54 -12.75 -5.52 7.34
N ASP A 55 -12.43 -6.81 7.45
CA ASP A 55 -13.20 -7.74 8.27
C ASP A 55 -13.00 -7.49 9.77
N GLU A 56 -11.75 -7.30 10.21
CA GLU A 56 -11.41 -7.03 11.61
C GLU A 56 -12.08 -5.76 12.14
N GLN A 57 -12.17 -4.72 11.31
CA GLN A 57 -12.73 -3.42 11.70
C GLN A 57 -14.21 -3.26 11.31
N GLY A 58 -14.83 -4.26 10.68
CA GLY A 58 -16.21 -4.19 10.20
C GLY A 58 -16.44 -3.02 9.22
N ILE A 59 -15.50 -2.78 8.32
CA ILE A 59 -15.60 -1.66 7.38
C ILE A 59 -16.70 -1.95 6.35
N VAL A 60 -17.75 -1.12 6.40
CA VAL A 60 -18.88 -1.15 5.45
C VAL A 60 -18.84 -0.02 4.42
N GLU A 61 -17.94 0.96 4.60
CA GLU A 61 -17.80 2.12 3.72
C GLU A 61 -16.38 2.25 3.18
N PHE A 62 -16.25 2.38 1.85
CA PHE A 62 -14.96 2.56 1.18
C PHE A 62 -14.22 3.80 1.66
N LYS A 63 -14.95 4.87 2.00
CA LYS A 63 -14.38 6.10 2.56
C LYS A 63 -13.60 5.84 3.84
N SER A 64 -14.11 5.01 4.75
CA SER A 64 -13.42 4.70 6.01
C SER A 64 -12.07 4.03 5.78
N LEU A 65 -11.99 3.12 4.80
CA LEU A 65 -10.73 2.52 4.38
C LEU A 65 -9.79 3.54 3.74
N MET A 66 -10.31 4.41 2.86
CA MET A 66 -9.53 5.46 2.20
C MET A 66 -8.92 6.45 3.20
N ASP A 67 -9.70 6.91 4.18
CA ASP A 67 -9.25 7.84 5.22
C ASP A 67 -8.14 7.20 6.08
N TYR A 68 -8.30 5.92 6.45
CA TYR A 68 -7.29 5.17 7.17
C TYR A 68 -6.01 4.99 6.34
N ALA A 69 -6.17 4.58 5.07
CA ALA A 69 -5.05 4.38 4.17
C ALA A 69 -4.25 5.67 3.97
N MET A 70 -4.93 6.80 3.76
CA MET A 70 -4.31 8.11 3.59
C MET A 70 -3.54 8.55 4.83
N LYS A 71 -4.05 8.27 6.04
CA LYS A 71 -3.45 8.73 7.28
C LYS A 71 -2.33 7.82 7.80
N PHE A 72 -2.46 6.50 7.63
CA PHE A 72 -1.59 5.53 8.32
C PHE A 72 -0.84 4.58 7.38
N LYS A 73 -1.28 4.45 6.12
CA LYS A 73 -0.71 3.52 5.13
C LYS A 73 -0.49 4.23 3.78
N PHE A 74 -0.02 5.49 3.84
CA PHE A 74 0.05 6.40 2.68
C PHE A 74 0.97 5.88 1.57
N ASP A 75 2.04 5.17 1.91
CA ASP A 75 2.99 4.64 0.92
C ASP A 75 2.58 3.27 0.38
N ASP A 76 1.62 2.59 1.01
CA ASP A 76 1.30 1.18 0.76
C ASP A 76 -0.11 0.97 0.24
N TRP A 77 -1.11 1.23 1.07
CA TRP A 77 -2.51 0.96 0.73
C TRP A 77 -3.06 2.08 -0.15
N PHE A 78 -2.78 3.33 0.18
CA PHE A 78 -3.36 4.48 -0.51
C PHE A 78 -3.05 4.50 -2.02
N PRO A 79 -1.80 4.32 -2.48
CA PRO A 79 -1.50 4.34 -3.92
C PRO A 79 -2.14 3.14 -4.62
N LEU A 80 -2.15 1.97 -3.96
CA LEU A 80 -2.75 0.76 -4.51
C LEU A 80 -4.26 0.90 -4.67
N LEU A 81 -4.93 1.58 -3.73
CA LEU A 81 -6.35 1.91 -3.80
C LEU A 81 -6.65 2.93 -4.91
N CYS A 82 -5.78 3.92 -5.14
CA CYS A 82 -5.92 4.87 -6.24
C CYS A 82 -5.73 4.23 -7.62
N ASP A 83 -4.79 3.29 -7.76
CA ASP A 83 -4.35 2.84 -9.08
C ASP A 83 -5.14 1.64 -9.64
N ASN A 84 -5.28 0.56 -8.86
CA ASN A 84 -5.73 -0.72 -9.44
C ASN A 84 -6.57 -1.60 -8.51
N SER A 85 -6.52 -1.39 -7.19
CA SER A 85 -7.18 -2.29 -6.23
C SER A 85 -8.56 -1.79 -5.77
N ALA A 86 -8.93 -0.55 -6.07
CA ALA A 86 -10.21 0.02 -5.66
C ALA A 86 -11.39 -0.89 -6.02
N TYR A 87 -11.36 -1.50 -7.20
CA TYR A 87 -12.45 -2.36 -7.67
C TYR A 87 -12.63 -3.60 -6.79
N VAL A 88 -11.57 -4.41 -6.61
CA VAL A 88 -11.65 -5.64 -5.79
C VAL A 88 -12.02 -5.33 -4.33
N ILE A 89 -11.49 -4.23 -3.79
CA ILE A 89 -11.76 -3.79 -2.43
C ILE A 89 -13.20 -3.32 -2.25
N GLN A 90 -13.74 -2.54 -3.19
CA GLN A 90 -15.13 -2.09 -3.15
C GLN A 90 -16.11 -3.26 -3.29
N GLU A 91 -15.83 -4.23 -4.16
CA GLU A 91 -16.65 -5.44 -4.28
C GLU A 91 -16.62 -6.27 -3.00
N TYR A 92 -15.47 -6.35 -2.32
CA TYR A 92 -15.37 -7.01 -1.02
C TYR A 92 -16.20 -6.31 0.07
N ILE A 93 -16.08 -4.98 0.20
CA ILE A 93 -16.86 -4.18 1.15
C ILE A 93 -18.37 -4.30 0.88
N LYS A 94 -18.78 -4.29 -0.39
CA LYS A 94 -20.19 -4.53 -0.78
C LYS A 94 -20.68 -5.90 -0.31
N SER A 95 -19.87 -6.94 -0.48
CA SER A 95 -20.19 -8.30 -0.02
C SER A 95 -20.45 -8.36 1.48
N ASN A 96 -19.66 -7.64 2.29
CA ASN A 96 -19.85 -7.57 3.74
C ASN A 96 -21.23 -6.98 4.12
N ARG A 97 -21.71 -5.97 3.38
CA ARG A 97 -23.06 -5.41 3.59
C ARG A 97 -24.17 -6.41 3.29
N TYR A 98 -24.05 -7.16 2.20
CA TYR A 98 -25.03 -8.20 1.87
C TYR A 98 -25.05 -9.36 2.87
N LYS A 99 -23.94 -9.60 3.57
CA LYS A 99 -23.89 -10.60 4.65
C LYS A 99 -24.57 -10.10 5.93
N SER A 100 -24.50 -8.80 6.25
CA SER A 100 -25.19 -8.23 7.42
C SER A 100 -26.70 -8.09 7.22
N ASP A 101 -27.16 -7.96 5.97
CA ASP A 101 -28.59 -7.83 5.64
C ASP A 101 -29.35 -9.18 5.60
N ARG A 102 -28.68 -10.30 5.91
CA ARG A 102 -29.28 -11.66 5.97
C ARG A 102 -29.29 -12.21 7.39
#